data_AF-A0A9Y2F4G0-F1
#
_entry.id   AF-A0A9Y2F4G0-F1
#
_cell.length_a   1.000
_cell.length_b   1.000
_cell.length_c   1.000
_cell.angle_alpha   90.00
_cell.angle_beta   90.00
_cell.angle_gamma   90.00
#
_symmetry.space_group_name_H-M   'P 1'
#
loop_
_entity.id
_entity.type
_entity.pdbx_description
1 polymer ?
#
loop_
_entity_poly.entity_id
_entity_poly.type
_entity_poly.pdbx_seq_one_letter_code
_entity_poly.pdbx_strand_id
1 'polypeptide(L)'
;MSLGTLTGGERLDAQPIIYENPPGKALYDYHDDSFTVRVREPGGPWKDLYEYRVRVDGDNPQPASMVNFGMNGPVEVAVQKNDGAVRAVEIRRARRRLRPGSMAISPISRWLGR
;
A
#
# COMPACT_ATOMS: atom_id res chain seq x y z
N MET A 1 -8.51 46.49 -0.54
CA MET A 1 -8.23 45.40 -1.50
C MET A 1 -7.04 44.62 -0.96
N SER A 2 -7.24 43.37 -0.56
CA SER A 2 -6.14 42.45 -0.26
C SER A 2 -6.57 41.09 -0.79
N LEU A 3 -5.88 40.62 -1.83
CA LEU A 3 -6.09 39.31 -2.44
C LEU A 3 -5.35 38.29 -1.58
N GLY A 4 -6.10 37.50 -0.80
CA GLY A 4 -5.57 36.33 -0.14
C GLY A 4 -5.18 35.28 -1.18
N THR A 5 -3.92 34.88 -1.19
CA THR A 5 -3.44 33.74 -1.96
C THR A 5 -4.03 32.46 -1.35
N LEU A 6 -4.98 31.84 -2.03
CA LEU A 6 -5.48 30.50 -1.70
C LEU A 6 -4.44 29.47 -2.15
N THR A 7 -3.41 29.24 -1.36
CA THR A 7 -2.56 28.05 -1.51
C THR A 7 -3.27 26.85 -0.87
N GLY A 8 -3.69 25.92 -1.71
CA GLY A 8 -4.11 24.59 -1.31
C GLY A 8 -5.59 24.48 -0.99
N GLY A 9 -6.41 24.15 -2.00
CA GLY A 9 -7.68 23.50 -1.71
C GLY A 9 -7.38 22.22 -0.94
N GLU A 10 -7.95 22.09 0.26
CA GLU A 10 -7.86 20.88 1.07
C GLU A 10 -8.34 19.70 0.22
N ARG A 11 -7.43 18.79 -0.10
CA ARG A 11 -7.72 17.59 -0.90
C ARG A 11 -8.40 16.54 0.00
N LEU A 12 -9.54 16.89 0.62
CA LEU A 12 -10.27 16.02 1.55
C LEU A 12 -10.69 14.68 0.89
N ASP A 13 -10.71 14.64 -0.44
CA ASP A 13 -11.10 13.49 -1.25
C ASP A 13 -9.92 12.57 -1.62
N ALA A 14 -8.70 12.91 -1.18
CA ALA A 14 -7.45 12.22 -1.52
C ALA A 14 -7.23 10.87 -0.84
N GLN A 15 -7.83 10.73 0.33
CA GLN A 15 -7.43 9.75 1.33
C GLN A 15 -7.59 8.32 0.77
N PRO A 16 -6.66 7.41 1.07
CA PRO A 16 -6.87 5.99 0.80
C PRO A 16 -8.09 5.49 1.58
N ILE A 17 -8.95 4.74 0.90
CA ILE A 17 -10.11 4.05 1.49
C ILE A 17 -9.63 2.68 1.94
N ILE A 18 -9.63 2.45 3.26
CA ILE A 18 -9.24 1.17 3.86
C ILE A 18 -10.51 0.32 4.02
N TYR A 19 -10.47 -0.90 3.53
CA TYR A 19 -11.57 -1.85 3.71
C TYR A 19 -11.46 -2.55 5.06
N GLU A 20 -12.61 -2.94 5.61
CA GLU A 20 -12.65 -3.68 6.86
C GLU A 20 -11.92 -5.01 6.73
N ASN A 21 -11.21 -5.38 7.80
CA ASN A 21 -10.54 -6.67 7.87
C ASN A 21 -11.57 -7.81 7.97
N PRO A 22 -11.22 -9.03 7.53
CA PRO A 22 -12.09 -10.18 7.68
C PRO A 22 -12.49 -10.40 9.15
N PRO A 23 -13.76 -10.71 9.45
CA PRO A 23 -14.22 -10.86 10.81
C PRO A 23 -13.84 -12.23 11.41
N GLY A 24 -13.70 -12.26 12.74
CA GLY A 24 -13.54 -13.50 13.51
C GLY A 24 -12.34 -14.32 13.06
N LYS A 25 -12.53 -15.64 12.89
CA LYS A 25 -11.45 -16.57 12.52
C LYS A 25 -10.85 -16.28 11.15
N ALA A 26 -11.63 -15.68 10.24
CA ALA A 26 -11.15 -15.34 8.89
C ALA A 26 -9.98 -14.33 8.91
N LEU A 27 -9.90 -13.50 9.97
CA LEU A 27 -8.78 -12.58 10.20
C LEU A 27 -7.41 -13.29 10.24
N TYR A 28 -7.39 -14.56 10.67
CA TYR A 28 -6.16 -15.34 10.78
C TYR A 28 -6.02 -16.32 9.62
N ASP A 29 -7.11 -16.95 9.21
CA ASP A 29 -7.09 -17.97 8.16
C ASP A 29 -6.64 -17.41 6.80
N TYR A 30 -7.00 -16.16 6.52
CA TYR A 30 -6.71 -15.49 5.25
C TYR A 30 -5.48 -14.59 5.31
N HIS A 31 -4.82 -14.44 6.46
CA HIS A 31 -3.70 -13.52 6.58
C HIS A 31 -2.40 -14.12 6.01
N ASP A 32 -1.61 -13.29 5.34
CA ASP A 32 -0.24 -13.59 4.94
C ASP A 32 0.74 -12.65 5.64
N ASP A 33 1.55 -13.17 6.56
CA ASP A 33 2.49 -12.39 7.38
C ASP A 33 3.87 -12.19 6.71
N SER A 34 4.03 -12.64 5.46
CA SER A 34 5.29 -12.49 4.72
C SER A 34 5.65 -11.02 4.48
N PHE A 35 4.66 -10.14 4.43
CA PHE A 35 4.83 -8.72 4.19
C PHE A 35 3.98 -7.87 5.12
N THR A 36 4.42 -6.64 5.35
CA THR A 36 3.59 -5.56 5.90
C THR A 36 3.49 -4.46 4.86
N VAL A 37 2.26 -4.05 4.56
CA VAL A 37 1.94 -3.11 3.50
C VAL A 37 1.16 -1.94 4.06
N ARG A 38 1.60 -0.74 3.68
CA ARG A 38 0.97 0.52 4.10
C ARG A 38 0.68 1.41 2.93
N VAL A 39 -0.33 2.24 3.07
CA VAL A 39 -0.72 3.24 2.08
C VAL A 39 -0.91 4.61 2.74
N ARG A 40 -0.56 5.67 2.01
CA ARG A 40 -0.87 7.04 2.37
C ARG A 40 -1.15 7.90 1.14
N GLU A 41 -1.78 9.04 1.36
CA GLU A 41 -1.63 10.14 0.42
C GLU A 41 -0.18 10.67 0.45
N PRO A 42 0.35 11.26 -0.64
CA PRO A 42 1.71 11.76 -0.66
C PRO A 42 2.00 12.70 0.52
N GLY A 43 3.02 12.36 1.33
CA GLY A 43 3.40 13.11 2.53
C GLY A 43 2.50 12.95 3.76
N GLY A 44 1.36 12.24 3.66
CA GLY A 44 0.42 12.03 4.76
C GLY A 44 0.87 10.94 5.77
N PRO A 45 0.00 10.62 6.75
CA PRO A 45 0.23 9.52 7.69
C PRO A 45 0.03 8.16 7.01
N TRP A 46 0.83 7.17 7.39
CA TRP A 46 0.69 5.80 6.93
C TRP A 46 -0.53 5.12 7.55
N LYS A 47 -1.25 4.35 6.74
CA LYS A 47 -2.34 3.46 7.15
C LYS A 47 -1.98 2.02 6.80
N ASP A 48 -2.20 1.09 7.72
CA ASP A 48 -1.98 -0.34 7.50
C ASP A 48 -3.04 -0.92 6.57
N LEU A 49 -2.66 -1.91 5.77
CA LEU A 49 -3.53 -2.73 4.94
C LEU A 49 -3.57 -4.16 5.48
N TYR A 50 -4.56 -4.93 5.06
CA TYR A 50 -4.65 -6.35 5.38
C TYR A 50 -4.12 -7.19 4.22
N GLU A 51 -3.10 -8.00 4.47
CA GLU A 51 -2.46 -8.90 3.53
C GLU A 51 -3.23 -10.22 3.43
N TYR A 52 -3.91 -10.43 2.30
CA TYR A 52 -4.58 -11.67 1.97
C TYR A 52 -3.60 -12.70 1.40
N ARG A 53 -3.60 -13.90 1.96
CA ARG A 53 -3.05 -15.10 1.32
C ARG A 53 -3.95 -15.49 0.16
N VAL A 54 -3.41 -15.43 -1.05
CA VAL A 54 -4.11 -15.84 -2.27
C VAL A 54 -3.32 -16.91 -3.02
N ARG A 55 -3.99 -17.57 -3.97
CA ARG A 55 -3.32 -18.39 -4.98
C ARG A 55 -3.57 -17.77 -6.36
N VAL A 56 -2.50 -17.65 -7.13
CA VAL A 56 -2.52 -17.17 -8.52
C VAL A 56 -2.21 -18.33 -9.46
N ASP A 57 -2.51 -18.17 -10.75
CA ASP A 57 -2.46 -19.24 -11.76
C ASP A 57 -3.56 -20.30 -11.55
N GLY A 58 -4.45 -20.45 -12.53
CA GLY A 58 -5.58 -21.37 -12.47
C GLY A 58 -5.18 -22.82 -12.71
N ASP A 59 -4.14 -23.04 -13.50
CA ASP A 59 -3.70 -24.37 -13.92
C ASP A 59 -2.61 -24.92 -13.00
N ASN A 60 -1.75 -24.05 -12.46
CA ASN A 60 -0.72 -24.41 -11.48
C ASN A 60 -0.68 -23.44 -10.28
N PRO A 61 -1.60 -23.56 -9.31
CA PRO A 61 -1.78 -22.58 -8.24
C PRO A 61 -0.52 -22.31 -7.42
N GLN A 62 -0.02 -21.07 -7.49
CA GLN A 62 1.13 -20.59 -6.72
C GLN A 62 0.67 -19.65 -5.60
N PRO A 63 1.27 -19.73 -4.40
CA PRO A 63 0.97 -18.80 -3.32
C PRO A 63 1.41 -17.37 -3.66
N ALA A 64 0.61 -16.39 -3.27
CA ALA A 64 0.94 -14.97 -3.35
C ALA A 64 0.26 -14.18 -2.22
N SER A 65 0.77 -12.97 -1.97
CA SER A 65 0.15 -12.00 -1.06
C SER A 65 -0.58 -10.93 -1.87
N MET A 66 -1.75 -10.49 -1.40
CA MET A 66 -2.56 -9.46 -2.03
C MET A 66 -3.11 -8.48 -1.00
N VAL A 67 -3.06 -7.18 -1.29
CA VAL A 67 -3.80 -6.16 -0.54
C VAL A 67 -4.84 -5.49 -1.43
N ASN A 68 -5.88 -4.94 -0.81
CA ASN A 68 -6.91 -4.20 -1.52
C ASN A 68 -7.24 -2.91 -0.76
N PHE A 69 -7.34 -1.79 -1.48
CA PHE A 69 -7.72 -0.48 -0.97
C PHE A 69 -8.26 0.39 -2.11
N GLY A 70 -9.10 1.37 -1.76
CA GLY A 70 -9.60 2.37 -2.71
C GLY A 70 -8.73 3.62 -2.73
N MET A 71 -8.70 4.33 -3.86
CA MET A 71 -8.01 5.62 -3.99
C MET A 71 -8.68 6.52 -5.04
N ASN A 72 -8.84 7.80 -4.71
CA ASN A 72 -9.37 8.84 -5.62
C ASN A 72 -8.26 9.79 -6.11
N GLY A 73 -7.02 9.31 -6.14
CA GLY A 73 -5.88 9.92 -6.84
C GLY A 73 -4.55 9.39 -6.31
N PRO A 74 -3.42 10.11 -6.48
CA PRO A 74 -2.11 9.56 -6.17
C PRO A 74 -1.98 9.13 -4.71
N VAL A 75 -1.29 8.00 -4.51
CA VAL A 75 -0.95 7.43 -3.21
C VAL A 75 0.52 7.01 -3.22
N GLU A 76 1.10 6.89 -2.03
CA GLU A 76 2.35 6.19 -1.81
C GLU A 76 2.04 4.84 -1.16
N VAL A 77 2.69 3.79 -1.67
CA VAL A 77 2.58 2.43 -1.15
C VAL A 77 3.93 1.99 -0.64
N ALA A 78 3.90 1.37 0.52
CA ALA A 78 5.03 0.82 1.22
C ALA A 78 4.89 -0.68 1.34
N VAL A 79 5.94 -1.41 1.03
CA VAL A 79 5.99 -2.86 1.20
C VAL A 79 7.25 -3.20 1.98
N GLN A 80 7.05 -3.83 3.13
CA GLN A 80 8.11 -4.38 3.96
C GLN A 80 8.07 -5.90 3.86
N LYS A 81 9.20 -6.54 3.58
CA LYS A 81 9.37 -7.98 3.77
C LYS A 81 9.63 -8.24 5.24
N ASN A 82 8.89 -9.15 5.86
CA ASN A 82 9.01 -9.43 7.29
C ASN A 82 10.06 -10.51 7.60
N ASP A 83 10.36 -11.36 6.62
CA ASP A 83 11.27 -12.49 6.72
C ASP A 83 12.57 -12.25 5.91
N GLY A 84 13.49 -11.47 6.46
CA GLY A 84 14.81 -11.26 5.88
C GLY A 84 14.91 -10.12 4.87
N ALA A 85 15.99 -10.11 4.07
CA ALA A 85 16.35 -8.95 3.26
C ALA A 85 15.73 -8.96 1.85
N VAL A 86 15.29 -7.79 1.39
CA VAL A 86 14.91 -7.56 -0.01
C VAL A 86 16.19 -7.43 -0.85
N ARG A 87 16.38 -8.35 -1.81
CA ARG A 87 17.55 -8.35 -2.72
C ARG A 87 17.31 -7.55 -3.99
N ALA A 88 16.12 -7.65 -4.54
CA ALA A 88 15.70 -6.98 -5.77
C ALA A 88 14.19 -6.72 -5.73
N VAL A 89 13.75 -5.68 -6.43
CA VAL A 89 12.34 -5.33 -6.58
C VAL A 89 12.05 -5.12 -8.06
N GLU A 90 11.03 -5.81 -8.57
CA GLU A 90 10.52 -5.62 -9.92
C GLU A 90 9.02 -5.35 -9.86
N ILE A 91 8.56 -4.29 -10.53
CA ILE A 91 7.13 -3.99 -10.67
C ILE A 91 6.66 -4.48 -12.04
N ARG A 92 6.02 -5.65 -12.05
CA ARG A 92 5.54 -6.29 -13.28
C ARG A 92 4.13 -5.82 -13.62
N ARG A 93 3.90 -5.47 -14.89
CA ARG A 93 2.64 -4.87 -15.36
C ARG A 93 2.05 -5.68 -16.49
N ALA A 94 0.75 -5.92 -16.44
CA ALA A 94 0.08 -6.66 -17.49
C ALA A 94 -0.20 -5.82 -18.76
N ARG A 95 -0.53 -4.51 -18.67
CA ARG A 95 -0.76 -3.59 -19.84
C ARG A 95 -1.14 -2.11 -19.53
N ARG A 96 -1.03 -1.57 -18.31
CA ARG A 96 -1.55 -0.21 -17.95
C ARG A 96 -0.52 0.74 -17.32
N ARG A 97 -0.66 2.06 -17.58
CA ARG A 97 0.15 3.16 -17.01
C ARG A 97 -0.08 3.26 -15.49
N LEU A 98 0.84 2.74 -14.69
CA LEU A 98 1.16 3.35 -13.39
C LEU A 98 2.39 4.21 -13.66
N ARG A 99 2.43 5.42 -13.11
CA ARG A 99 3.67 6.20 -13.04
C ARG A 99 4.33 5.77 -11.74
N PRO A 100 5.41 4.96 -11.75
CA PRO A 100 6.16 4.75 -10.52
C PRO A 100 6.57 6.12 -9.99
N GLY A 101 6.23 6.42 -8.74
CA GLY A 101 6.95 7.45 -8.01
C GLY A 101 8.39 7.01 -7.77
N SER A 102 9.15 7.82 -7.05
CA SER A 102 10.47 7.43 -6.55
C SER A 102 10.37 6.12 -5.76
N MET A 103 11.07 5.08 -6.21
CA MET A 103 11.25 3.86 -5.43
C MET A 103 12.38 4.10 -4.44
N ALA A 104 12.09 4.05 -3.15
CA ALA A 104 13.09 4.19 -2.09
C ALA A 104 13.05 2.95 -1.19
N ILE A 105 14.14 2.19 -1.16
CA ILE A 105 14.35 1.19 -0.11
C ILE A 105 14.73 1.99 1.14
N SER A 106 13.79 2.16 2.07
CA SER A 106 13.99 2.96 3.29
C SER A 106 14.14 2.06 4.53
N PRO A 107 15.08 2.36 5.44
CA PRO A 107 15.21 1.64 6.70
C PRO A 107 13.98 1.81 7.60
N ILE A 108 13.72 0.81 8.45
CA ILE A 108 12.53 0.68 9.33
C ILE A 108 12.29 1.92 10.21
N SER A 109 13.33 2.70 10.53
CA SER A 109 13.24 3.93 11.31
C SER A 109 12.43 5.06 10.65
N ARG A 110 12.35 5.09 9.30
CA ARG A 110 11.61 6.15 8.57
C ARG A 110 10.08 5.95 8.60
N TRP A 111 9.62 4.79 9.07
CA TRP A 111 8.21 4.40 9.08
C TRP A 111 7.46 4.79 10.36
N LEU A 112 8.19 5.11 11.43
CA LEU A 112 7.65 5.33 12.78
C LEU A 112 7.33 6.80 13.11
N GLY A 113 7.42 7.71 12.13
CA GLY A 113 6.97 9.10 12.31
C GLY A 113 7.64 9.84 13.48
N ARG A 114 8.97 9.78 13.58
CA ARG A 114 9.75 10.74 14.37
C ARG A 114 10.34 11.82 13.50
#